data_AF-A0A0R3TWY0-F1
#
_entry.id   AF-A0A0R3TWY0-F1
#
_cell.length_a   1.000
_cell.length_b   1.000
_cell.length_c   1.000
_cell.angle_alpha   90.00
_cell.angle_beta   90.00
_cell.angle_gamma   90.00
#
_symmetry.space_group_name_H-M   'P 1'
#
loop_
_entity.id
_entity.type
_entity.pdbx_description
1 polymer ?
#
loop_
_entity_poly.entity_id
_entity_poly.type
_entity_poly.pdbx_seq_one_letter_code
_entity_poly.pdbx_strand_id
1 'polypeptide(L)'
;LTKGHIQLGVMYATQDQNQGELHIYIKSATDLNVPLGANEGGGDSKNRVNPFVKTYLLPEREKNSKRKTKIIKKSNNPTWEEVLVYKGIVKTQLPSIGVEVVVWDAPKIGYYEYLGGCNLNAGSRSGFGMDAAGIERSLWVEMMSKPNKMIEGNVPLRSTMD
;
A
#
# COMPACT_ATOMS: atom_id res chain seq x y z
N LEU A 1 -14.05 10.62 -4.57
CA LEU A 1 -13.64 11.24 -3.28
C LEU A 1 -12.52 10.38 -2.70
N THR A 2 -11.34 10.93 -2.45
CA THR A 2 -10.19 10.19 -1.90
C THR A 2 -10.46 9.84 -0.43
N LYS A 3 -9.87 8.74 0.08
CA LYS A 3 -9.98 8.31 1.48
C LYS A 3 -8.84 8.83 2.38
N GLY A 4 -8.10 9.82 1.89
CA GLY A 4 -6.84 10.31 2.46
C GLY A 4 -5.68 10.13 1.51
N HIS A 5 -4.46 10.26 2.01
CA HIS A 5 -3.22 10.04 1.25
C HIS A 5 -2.26 9.15 2.03
N ILE A 6 -1.45 8.38 1.31
CA ILE A 6 -0.35 7.58 1.86
C ILE A 6 0.98 8.05 1.28
N GLN A 7 1.93 8.34 2.16
CA GLN A 7 3.32 8.55 1.81
C GLN A 7 4.03 7.20 1.84
N LEU A 8 4.57 6.78 0.70
CA LEU A 8 5.26 5.51 0.56
C LEU A 8 6.44 5.62 -0.41
N GLY A 9 7.29 4.59 -0.41
CA GLY A 9 8.37 4.43 -1.37
C GLY A 9 8.44 3.03 -1.95
N VAL A 10 8.99 2.94 -3.16
CA VAL A 10 9.22 1.68 -3.87
C VAL A 10 10.69 1.64 -4.32
N MET A 11 11.33 0.50 -4.10
CA MET A 11 12.69 0.24 -4.55
C MET A 11 12.82 -1.21 -5.02
N TYR A 12 13.52 -1.43 -6.12
CA TYR A 12 14.00 -2.74 -6.50
C TYR A 12 15.49 -2.85 -6.18
N ALA A 13 15.83 -3.61 -5.16
CA ALA A 13 17.20 -3.89 -4.76
C ALA A 13 17.74 -5.10 -5.53
N THR A 14 18.78 -4.90 -6.34
CA THR A 14 19.41 -5.99 -7.09
C THR A 14 20.26 -6.86 -6.16
N GLN A 15 20.13 -8.19 -6.23
CA GLN A 15 20.97 -9.10 -5.44
C GLN A 15 21.90 -9.96 -6.32
N ASP A 16 21.39 -10.54 -7.39
CA ASP A 16 22.19 -11.27 -8.37
C ASP A 16 21.89 -10.77 -9.80
N GLN A 17 22.37 -11.50 -10.82
CA GLN A 17 22.23 -11.08 -12.22
C GLN A 17 20.77 -11.02 -12.70
N ASN A 18 19.86 -11.81 -12.12
CA ASN A 18 18.51 -11.98 -12.65
C ASN A 18 17.39 -11.66 -11.65
N GLN A 19 17.65 -11.71 -10.35
CA GLN A 19 16.66 -11.47 -9.30
C GLN A 19 17.13 -10.48 -8.24
N GLY A 20 16.15 -9.98 -7.50
CA GLY A 20 16.34 -9.02 -6.44
C GLY A 20 15.19 -9.03 -5.46
N GLU A 21 15.11 -7.95 -4.70
CA GLU A 21 14.06 -7.72 -3.72
C GLU A 21 13.26 -6.48 -4.08
N LEU A 22 11.94 -6.56 -3.99
CA LEU A 22 11.06 -5.41 -4.08
C LEU A 22 10.74 -4.93 -2.66
N HIS A 23 11.15 -3.71 -2.36
CA HIS A 23 11.01 -3.04 -1.07
C HIS A 23 9.88 -2.01 -1.17
N ILE A 24 8.90 -2.13 -0.28
CA ILE A 24 7.76 -1.23 -0.16
C ILE A 24 7.88 -0.50 1.19
N TYR A 25 8.37 0.73 1.15
CA TYR A 25 8.52 1.57 2.33
C TYR A 25 7.19 2.26 2.65
N ILE A 26 6.58 1.90 3.77
CA ILE A 26 5.34 2.51 4.27
C ILE A 26 5.72 3.55 5.32
N LYS A 27 5.64 4.84 4.95
CA LYS A 27 6.07 5.94 5.81
C LYS A 27 4.93 6.41 6.72
N SER A 28 3.90 7.01 6.14
CA SER A 28 2.78 7.58 6.89
C SER A 28 1.52 7.67 6.03
N ALA A 29 0.39 7.95 6.66
CA ALA A 29 -0.84 8.34 5.97
C ALA A 29 -1.44 9.57 6.63
N THR A 30 -2.30 10.27 5.90
CA THR A 30 -2.99 11.48 6.35
C THR A 30 -4.45 11.45 5.97
N ASP A 31 -5.27 12.13 6.77
CA ASP A 31 -6.71 12.30 6.56
C ASP A 31 -7.50 10.98 6.42
N LEU A 32 -7.04 9.92 7.11
CA LEU A 32 -7.77 8.66 7.16
C LEU A 32 -9.07 8.85 7.94
N ASN A 33 -10.21 8.56 7.32
CA ASN A 33 -11.51 8.66 7.98
C ASN A 33 -12.44 7.51 7.59
N VAL A 34 -13.21 7.02 8.56
CA VAL A 34 -14.35 6.13 8.36
C VAL A 34 -15.64 6.95 8.25
N PRO A 35 -16.64 6.51 7.47
CA PRO A 35 -17.96 7.15 7.47
C PRO A 35 -18.56 7.17 8.89
N LEU A 36 -19.19 8.28 9.25
CA LEU A 36 -19.90 8.45 10.52
C LEU A 36 -20.95 7.33 10.67
N GLY A 37 -20.82 6.47 11.69
CA GLY A 37 -21.75 5.37 11.98
C GLY A 37 -21.09 4.06 12.42
N ALA A 38 -19.80 3.85 12.14
CA ALA A 38 -19.10 2.61 12.50
C ALA A 38 -18.67 2.51 13.98
N ASN A 39 -18.56 3.64 14.68
CA ASN A 39 -18.15 3.70 16.09
C ASN A 39 -19.20 4.42 16.94
N GLU A 40 -20.27 3.70 17.30
CA GLU A 40 -21.24 4.15 18.29
C GLU A 40 -20.64 4.13 19.71
N GLY A 41 -19.91 5.19 20.06
CA GLY A 41 -19.45 5.42 21.44
C GLY A 41 -19.23 6.90 21.69
N GLY A 42 -19.97 7.49 22.63
CA GLY A 42 -19.92 8.92 23.02
C GLY A 42 -18.51 9.51 23.23
N GLY A 43 -18.27 10.73 22.73
CA GLY A 43 -17.10 11.58 23.05
C GLY A 43 -16.11 11.85 21.90
N ASP A 44 -15.11 12.71 22.14
CA ASP A 44 -14.04 13.19 21.21
C ASP A 44 -13.16 12.07 20.58
N SER A 45 -13.45 10.81 20.92
CA SER A 45 -12.81 9.60 20.38
C SER A 45 -13.54 9.00 19.16
N LYS A 46 -14.67 9.58 18.73
CA LYS A 46 -15.61 9.00 17.75
C LYS A 46 -15.09 8.75 16.33
N ASN A 47 -13.93 9.28 15.96
CA ASN A 47 -13.46 9.19 14.58
C ASN A 47 -12.00 8.77 14.42
N ARG A 48 -11.38 8.19 15.46
CA ARG A 48 -9.98 7.76 15.41
C ARG A 48 -9.86 6.29 15.03
N VAL A 49 -9.21 6.01 13.91
CA VAL A 49 -8.96 4.66 13.41
C VAL A 49 -7.72 4.02 14.05
N ASN A 50 -7.57 2.70 13.96
CA ASN A 50 -6.38 1.94 14.34
C ASN A 50 -5.68 1.38 13.10
N PRO A 51 -4.99 2.23 12.31
CA PRO A 51 -4.65 1.87 10.95
C PRO A 51 -3.41 0.98 10.88
N PHE A 52 -3.42 0.09 9.90
CA PHE A 52 -2.27 -0.67 9.45
C PHE A 52 -2.36 -0.91 7.94
N VAL A 53 -1.22 -1.17 7.32
CA VAL A 53 -1.15 -1.41 5.88
C VAL A 53 -0.95 -2.90 5.63
N LYS A 54 -1.68 -3.45 4.66
CA LYS A 54 -1.42 -4.75 4.06
C LYS A 54 -0.94 -4.52 2.62
N THR A 55 0.03 -5.31 2.19
CA THR A 55 0.45 -5.34 0.79
C THR A 55 0.31 -6.74 0.22
N TYR A 56 -0.02 -6.83 -1.06
CA TYR A 56 -0.11 -8.08 -1.81
C TYR A 56 0.66 -7.94 -3.11
N LEU A 57 1.42 -8.98 -3.47
CA LEU A 57 2.00 -9.04 -4.82
C LEU A 57 0.88 -9.31 -5.82
N LEU A 58 0.94 -8.65 -6.97
CA LEU A 58 0.02 -8.81 -8.11
C LEU A 58 0.75 -9.47 -9.27
N PRO A 59 0.05 -10.19 -10.18
CA PRO A 59 -1.41 -10.34 -10.25
C PRO A 59 -1.99 -11.37 -9.28
N GLU A 60 -1.15 -12.22 -8.69
CA GLU A 60 -1.59 -13.32 -7.85
C GLU A 60 -1.72 -12.87 -6.38
N ARG A 61 -2.94 -12.54 -5.96
CA ARG A 61 -3.28 -12.19 -4.57
C ARG A 61 -3.27 -13.42 -3.66
N GLU A 62 -2.14 -14.11 -3.59
CA GLU A 62 -1.99 -15.29 -2.75
C GLU A 62 -1.84 -14.93 -1.27
N LYS A 63 -2.35 -15.80 -0.38
CA LYS A 63 -2.23 -15.58 1.08
C LYS A 63 -0.77 -15.46 1.55
N ASN A 64 0.16 -16.13 0.87
CA ASN A 64 1.59 -16.17 1.20
C ASN A 64 2.36 -14.92 0.73
N SER A 65 1.80 -14.16 -0.22
CA SER A 65 2.38 -12.89 -0.69
C SER A 65 1.99 -11.70 0.20
N LYS A 66 1.18 -11.91 1.24
CA LYS A 66 0.80 -10.82 2.14
C LYS A 66 1.99 -10.35 2.97
N ARG A 67 2.19 -9.03 3.05
CA ARG A 67 2.99 -8.37 4.09
C ARG A 67 2.13 -7.36 4.82
N LYS A 68 2.49 -6.98 6.04
CA LYS A 68 1.75 -5.97 6.80
C LYS A 68 2.64 -5.19 7.76
N THR A 69 2.25 -3.96 8.05
CA THR A 69 2.87 -3.15 9.11
C THR A 69 2.31 -3.48 10.50
N LYS A 70 2.88 -2.86 11.53
CA LYS A 70 2.22 -2.77 12.85
C LYS A 70 0.93 -1.94 12.78
N ILE A 71 0.09 -2.13 13.78
CA ILE A 71 -1.11 -1.31 14.00
C ILE A 71 -0.72 -0.09 14.82
N ILE A 72 -1.04 1.10 14.31
CA ILE A 72 -1.01 2.34 15.08
C ILE A 72 -2.38 2.51 15.74
N LYS A 73 -2.43 2.84 17.03
CA LYS A 73 -3.72 2.97 17.74
C LYS A 73 -4.23 4.40 17.67
N LYS A 74 -5.54 4.56 17.46
CA LYS A 74 -6.27 5.83 17.57
C LYS A 74 -5.59 7.00 16.82
N SER A 75 -5.28 6.84 15.54
CA SER A 75 -4.67 7.88 14.71
C SER A 75 -5.23 7.90 13.29
N ASN A 76 -5.63 9.09 12.83
CA ASN A 76 -6.00 9.34 11.43
C ASN A 76 -4.81 9.80 10.58
N ASN A 77 -3.68 10.06 11.23
CA ASN A 77 -2.42 10.47 10.61
C ASN A 77 -1.28 9.57 11.13
N PRO A 78 -1.34 8.25 10.87
CA PRO A 78 -0.35 7.31 11.38
C PRO A 78 1.01 7.46 10.70
N THR A 79 2.06 7.14 11.46
CA THR A 79 3.44 6.97 10.96
C THR A 79 3.90 5.56 11.31
N TRP A 80 4.29 4.79 10.29
CA TRP A 80 4.77 3.41 10.45
C TRP A 80 6.29 3.33 10.35
N GLU A 81 6.87 3.95 9.32
CA GLU A 81 8.29 3.89 8.95
C GLU A 81 8.82 2.44 8.84
N GLU A 82 8.09 1.60 8.10
CA GLU A 82 8.40 0.19 7.94
C GLU A 82 8.65 -0.17 6.47
N VAL A 83 9.65 -1.03 6.21
CA VAL A 83 9.92 -1.58 4.88
C VAL A 83 9.38 -3.01 4.81
N LEU A 84 8.44 -3.24 3.89
CA LEU A 84 7.90 -4.56 3.58
C LEU A 84 8.63 -5.12 2.36
N VAL A 85 9.16 -6.35 2.46
CA VAL A 85 10.05 -6.92 1.45
C VAL A 85 9.45 -8.16 0.78
N TYR A 86 9.54 -8.17 -0.55
CA TYR A 86 9.32 -9.31 -1.42
C TYR A 86 10.66 -9.76 -2.00
N LYS A 87 11.04 -11.03 -1.79
CA LYS A 87 12.32 -11.58 -2.21
C LYS A 87 12.16 -12.45 -3.47
N GLY A 88 13.26 -12.64 -4.20
CA GLY A 88 13.29 -13.53 -5.36
C GLY A 88 12.48 -13.01 -6.55
N ILE A 89 12.33 -11.69 -6.66
CA ILE A 89 11.63 -11.09 -7.80
C ILE A 89 12.57 -11.06 -8.98
N VAL A 90 12.20 -11.69 -10.09
CA VAL A 90 13.01 -11.67 -11.32
C VAL A 90 12.82 -10.32 -12.01
N LYS A 91 13.91 -9.68 -12.42
CA LYS A 91 13.89 -8.32 -12.99
C LYS A 91 12.95 -8.20 -14.19
N THR A 92 12.89 -9.22 -15.05
CA THR A 92 12.04 -9.25 -16.25
C THR A 92 10.54 -9.34 -15.94
N GLN A 93 10.16 -9.68 -14.71
CA GLN A 93 8.77 -9.71 -14.27
C GLN A 93 8.24 -8.32 -13.88
N LEU A 94 9.12 -7.35 -13.57
CA LEU A 94 8.72 -6.01 -13.09
C LEU A 94 7.68 -5.29 -13.98
N PRO A 95 7.70 -5.39 -15.32
CA PRO A 95 6.67 -4.79 -16.16
C PRO A 95 5.29 -5.44 -16.04
N SER A 96 5.20 -6.69 -15.58
CA SER A 96 3.97 -7.50 -15.54
C SER A 96 3.47 -7.79 -14.13
N ILE A 97 4.19 -7.39 -13.09
CA ILE A 97 3.78 -7.54 -11.68
C ILE A 97 3.46 -6.18 -11.07
N GLY A 98 2.92 -6.21 -9.85
CA GLY A 98 2.58 -5.02 -9.09
C GLY A 98 2.48 -5.28 -7.61
N VAL A 99 2.16 -4.23 -6.86
CA VAL A 99 1.79 -4.34 -5.45
C VAL A 99 0.49 -3.60 -5.19
N GLU A 100 -0.50 -4.32 -4.67
CA GLU A 100 -1.68 -3.72 -4.05
C GLU A 100 -1.30 -3.26 -2.64
N VAL A 101 -1.55 -2.00 -2.30
CA VAL A 101 -1.32 -1.42 -0.97
C VAL A 101 -2.68 -1.02 -0.41
N VAL A 102 -3.06 -1.58 0.74
CA VAL A 102 -4.38 -1.33 1.36
C VAL A 102 -4.23 -0.93 2.82
N VAL A 103 -4.82 0.20 3.18
CA VAL A 103 -4.93 0.68 4.56
C VAL A 103 -6.22 0.12 5.16
N TRP A 104 -6.10 -0.49 6.33
CA TRP A 104 -7.21 -1.10 7.07
C TRP A 104 -7.32 -0.51 8.46
N ASP A 105 -8.54 -0.37 8.97
CA ASP A 105 -8.80 -0.16 10.39
C ASP A 105 -8.85 -1.52 11.11
N ALA A 106 -8.03 -1.68 12.14
CA ALA A 106 -8.09 -2.84 13.01
C ALA A 106 -9.24 -2.67 14.04
N PRO A 107 -10.21 -3.60 14.06
CA PRO A 107 -11.32 -3.50 15.00
C PRO A 107 -10.84 -3.80 16.42
N LYS A 108 -11.51 -3.21 17.41
CA LYS A 108 -11.42 -3.71 18.81
C LYS A 108 -12.18 -5.03 18.96
N ILE A 109 -13.34 -5.12 18.30
CA ILE A 109 -14.25 -6.27 18.22
C ILE A 109 -14.91 -6.20 16.83
N GLY A 110 -15.09 -7.33 16.15
CA GLY A 110 -15.76 -7.37 14.84
C GLY A 110 -14.81 -7.42 13.64
N TYR A 111 -15.17 -6.73 12.55
CA TYR A 111 -14.53 -6.86 11.23
C TYR A 111 -13.58 -5.71 10.94
N TYR A 112 -12.58 -5.98 10.10
CA TYR A 112 -11.67 -4.95 9.59
C TYR A 112 -12.40 -4.03 8.61
N GLU A 113 -12.20 -2.72 8.75
CA GLU A 113 -12.78 -1.74 7.84
C GLU A 113 -11.75 -1.24 6.83
N TYR A 114 -12.18 -1.06 5.59
CA TYR A 114 -11.33 -0.56 4.52
C TYR A 114 -11.19 0.97 4.62
N LEU A 115 -9.93 1.44 4.73
CA LEU A 115 -9.61 2.87 4.82
C LEU A 115 -9.07 3.46 3.51
N GLY A 116 -8.93 2.64 2.46
CA GLY A 116 -8.42 3.08 1.18
C GLY A 116 -7.22 2.25 0.70
N GLY A 117 -6.87 2.38 -0.58
CA GLY A 117 -5.73 1.68 -1.16
C GLY A 117 -5.24 2.30 -2.45
N CYS A 118 -4.15 1.76 -2.97
CA CYS A 118 -3.57 2.13 -4.25
C CYS A 118 -2.86 0.92 -4.87
N ASN A 119 -2.70 0.93 -6.19
CA ASN A 119 -2.01 -0.13 -6.92
C ASN A 119 -0.74 0.42 -7.53
N LEU A 120 0.42 -0.15 -7.19
CA LEU A 120 1.72 0.25 -7.73
C LEU A 120 2.13 -0.77 -8.80
N ASN A 121 2.05 -0.39 -10.08
CA ASN A 121 2.46 -1.23 -11.21
C ASN A 121 2.61 -0.40 -12.51
N ALA A 122 2.97 -1.06 -13.61
CA ALA A 122 3.17 -0.42 -14.90
C ALA A 122 1.86 0.05 -15.60
N GLY A 123 0.68 -0.29 -15.07
CA GLY A 123 -0.62 0.07 -15.63
C GLY A 123 -0.99 -0.71 -16.90
N SER A 124 -0.60 -1.99 -16.99
CA SER A 124 -0.83 -2.83 -18.16
C SER A 124 -2.30 -3.16 -18.42
N ARG A 125 -3.17 -3.04 -17.41
CA ARG A 125 -4.58 -3.45 -17.40
C ARG A 125 -4.79 -4.93 -17.75
N SER A 126 -3.77 -5.76 -17.53
CA SER A 126 -3.77 -7.18 -17.90
C SER A 126 -4.39 -8.11 -16.84
N GLY A 127 -4.98 -7.58 -15.78
CA GLY A 127 -5.56 -8.36 -14.69
C GLY A 127 -6.00 -7.50 -13.50
N PHE A 128 -6.51 -8.15 -12.45
CA PHE A 128 -6.96 -7.51 -11.21
C PHE A 128 -5.88 -6.60 -10.62
N GLY A 129 -6.27 -5.36 -10.28
CA GLY A 129 -5.37 -4.36 -9.70
C GLY A 129 -4.20 -3.89 -10.58
N MET A 130 -4.11 -4.30 -11.86
CA MET A 130 -3.04 -3.89 -12.79
C MET A 130 -3.36 -2.58 -13.52
N ASP A 131 -4.07 -1.68 -12.84
CA ASP A 131 -4.70 -0.48 -13.40
C ASP A 131 -4.08 0.83 -12.87
N ALA A 132 -2.84 0.77 -12.38
CA ALA A 132 -2.13 1.93 -11.84
C ALA A 132 -2.09 3.09 -12.85
N ALA A 133 -2.35 4.30 -12.37
CA ALA A 133 -2.33 5.51 -13.18
C ALA A 133 -1.74 6.70 -12.40
N GLY A 134 -1.37 7.77 -13.12
CA GLY A 134 -0.78 8.96 -12.50
C GLY A 134 0.43 8.62 -11.62
N ILE A 135 0.44 9.14 -10.39
CA ILE A 135 1.54 8.96 -9.43
C ILE A 135 1.83 7.50 -9.13
N GLU A 136 0.81 6.64 -9.04
CA GLU A 136 1.01 5.22 -8.75
C GLU A 136 1.88 4.53 -9.80
N ARG A 137 1.59 4.80 -11.07
CA ARG A 137 2.35 4.29 -12.22
C ARG A 137 3.73 4.94 -12.31
N SER A 138 3.80 6.25 -12.08
CA SER A 138 5.07 6.99 -12.11
C SER A 138 6.09 6.44 -11.12
N LEU A 139 5.67 6.14 -9.88
CA LEU A 139 6.55 5.54 -8.86
C LEU A 139 7.12 4.20 -9.33
N TRP A 140 6.27 3.35 -9.91
CA TRP A 140 6.69 2.03 -10.38
C TRP A 140 7.64 2.10 -11.58
N VAL A 141 7.29 2.90 -12.58
CA VAL A 141 8.10 3.08 -13.79
C VAL A 141 9.46 3.70 -13.47
N GLU A 142 9.48 4.71 -12.60
CA GLU A 142 10.74 5.32 -12.17
C GLU A 142 11.62 4.33 -11.40
N MET A 143 11.03 3.54 -10.48
CA MET A 143 11.74 2.49 -9.76
C MET A 143 12.39 1.47 -10.70
N MET A 144 11.70 1.02 -11.75
CA MET A 144 12.27 0.10 -12.74
C MET A 144 13.48 0.70 -13.47
N SER A 145 13.46 2.01 -13.73
CA SER A 145 14.56 2.72 -14.38
C SER A 145 15.75 3.03 -13.45
N LYS A 146 15.54 3.01 -12.13
CA LYS A 146 16.53 3.41 -11.12
C LYS A 146 16.64 2.32 -10.03
N PRO A 147 17.20 1.14 -10.36
CA PRO A 147 17.39 0.07 -9.38
C PRO A 147 18.29 0.55 -8.22
N ASN A 148 18.09 -0.02 -7.03
CA ASN A 148 18.76 0.32 -5.78
C ASN A 148 18.52 1.76 -5.28
N LYS A 149 17.55 2.47 -5.87
CA LYS A 149 17.12 3.79 -5.41
C LYS A 149 15.68 3.74 -4.90
N MET A 150 15.46 4.30 -3.73
CA MET A 150 14.11 4.52 -3.20
C MET A 150 13.42 5.65 -3.97
N ILE A 151 12.27 5.35 -4.56
CA ILE A 151 11.39 6.32 -5.19
C ILE A 151 10.19 6.53 -4.27
N GLU A 152 10.10 7.69 -3.62
CA GLU A 152 9.01 8.05 -2.71
C GLU A 152 7.96 8.94 -3.37
N GLY A 153 6.71 8.82 -2.91
CA GLY A 153 5.62 9.69 -3.34
C GLY A 153 4.46 9.72 -2.36
N ASN A 154 3.63 10.76 -2.51
CA ASN A 154 2.37 10.91 -1.81
C ASN A 154 1.23 10.45 -2.74
N VAL A 155 0.58 9.34 -2.41
CA VAL A 155 -0.41 8.68 -3.26
C VAL A 155 -1.81 8.88 -2.67
N PRO A 156 -2.79 9.39 -3.44
CA PRO A 156 -4.17 9.46 -2.98
C PRO A 156 -4.75 8.05 -2.81
N LEU A 157 -5.44 7.82 -1.69
CA LEU A 157 -6.09 6.54 -1.43
C LEU A 157 -7.42 6.46 -2.16
N ARG A 158 -7.57 5.42 -3.00
CA ARG A 158 -8.79 5.07 -3.72
C ARG A 158 -9.85 4.60 -2.73
N SER A 159 -11.12 4.87 -3.05
CA SER A 159 -12.27 4.46 -2.23
C SER A 159 -12.67 3.00 -2.40
N THR A 160 -12.24 2.39 -3.51
CA THR A 160 -12.44 0.98 -3.87
C THR A 160 -11.20 0.51 -4.64
N MET A 161 -10.91 -0.78 -4.57
CA MET A 161 -9.94 -1.44 -5.45
C MET A 161 -10.75 -2.31 -6.41
N ASP A 162 -10.66 -2.02 -7.70
CA ASP A 162 -11.36 -2.76 -8.77
C ASP A 162 -10.58 -4.00 -9.23
#